data_AF-I3EA45-F1
#
_entry.id   AF-I3EA45-F1
#
_cell.length_a   1.000
_cell.length_b   1.000
_cell.length_c   1.000
_cell.angle_alpha   90.00
_cell.angle_beta   90.00
_cell.angle_gamma   90.00
#
_symmetry.space_group_name_H-M   'P 1'
#
loop_
_entity.id
_entity.type
_entity.pdbx_description
1 polymer ?
#
loop_
_entity_poly.entity_id
_entity_poly.type
_entity_poly.pdbx_seq_one_letter_code
_entity_poly.pdbx_strand_id
1 'polypeptide(L)'
;MIVNILFVIIIGFAGGLTVGAGFVAFLTVLGIIPRLTQLSKTMKMIRSYECAIVIGAVSGALATLRDTSFSLSPVFLIPLGLAGGIFVGLLAAALTEVLNVFPILAKRVGVQEKIISLLMAIVLGKVFGSLFQWLYFIDR
;
A
#
# COMPACT_ATOMS: atom_id res chain seq x y z
N MET A 1 -25.87 10.45 -25.57
CA MET A 1 -24.41 10.64 -25.72
C MET A 1 -23.80 11.40 -24.54
N ILE A 2 -24.29 12.59 -24.19
CA ILE A 2 -23.81 13.40 -23.05
C ILE A 2 -23.94 12.68 -21.70
N VAL A 3 -25.07 12.00 -21.45
CA VAL A 3 -25.31 11.27 -20.18
C VAL A 3 -24.27 10.18 -19.94
N ASN A 4 -23.87 9.43 -20.99
CA ASN A 4 -22.84 8.39 -20.87
C ASN A 4 -21.47 8.99 -20.53
N ILE A 5 -21.11 10.12 -21.15
CA ILE A 5 -19.84 10.81 -20.87
C ILE A 5 -19.82 11.30 -19.41
N LEU A 6 -20.93 11.87 -18.94
CA LEU A 6 -21.06 12.32 -17.55
C LEU A 6 -20.88 11.15 -16.56
N PHE A 7 -21.48 10.00 -16.87
CA PHE A 7 -21.40 8.81 -16.03
C PHE A 7 -19.96 8.25 -15.97
N VAL A 8 -19.26 8.20 -17.10
CA VAL A 8 -17.86 7.76 -17.17
C VAL A 8 -16.95 8.70 -16.38
N ILE A 9 -17.16 10.02 -16.45
CA ILE A 9 -16.38 10.99 -15.67
C ILE A 9 -16.61 10.77 -14.17
N ILE A 10 -17.84 10.57 -13.73
CA ILE A 10 -18.17 10.35 -12.31
C ILE A 10 -17.54 9.04 -11.81
N ILE A 11 -17.66 7.95 -12.57
CA ILE A 11 -17.07 6.66 -12.19
C ILE A 11 -15.55 6.75 -12.16
N GLY A 12 -14.93 7.36 -13.18
CA GLY A 12 -13.47 7.55 -13.23
C GLY A 12 -12.97 8.39 -12.07
N PHE A 13 -13.68 9.46 -11.72
CA PHE A 13 -13.34 10.32 -10.58
C PHE A 13 -13.52 9.60 -9.23
N ALA A 14 -14.62 8.88 -9.05
CA ALA A 14 -14.86 8.08 -7.85
C ALA A 14 -13.82 6.97 -7.67
N GLY A 15 -13.45 6.30 -8.74
CA GLY A 15 -12.38 5.30 -8.75
C GLY A 15 -11.03 5.93 -8.36
N GLY A 16 -10.67 7.04 -8.99
CA GLY A 16 -9.44 7.78 -8.68
C GLY A 16 -9.36 8.25 -7.22
N LEU A 17 -10.46 8.81 -6.69
CA LEU A 17 -10.55 9.21 -5.29
C LEU A 17 -10.40 8.02 -4.33
N THR A 18 -11.05 6.91 -4.63
CA THR A 18 -11.00 5.70 -3.78
C THR A 18 -9.59 5.13 -3.72
N VAL A 19 -8.93 5.00 -4.88
CA VAL A 19 -7.55 4.49 -4.97
C VAL A 19 -6.58 5.45 -4.29
N GLY A 20 -6.70 6.75 -4.54
CA GLY A 20 -5.85 7.77 -3.92
C GLY A 20 -6.00 7.82 -2.40
N ALA A 21 -7.23 7.79 -1.89
CA ALA A 21 -7.50 7.75 -0.46
C ALA A 21 -6.96 6.47 0.18
N GLY A 22 -7.14 5.31 -0.47
CA GLY A 22 -6.58 4.04 -0.01
C GLY A 22 -5.06 4.05 0.06
N PHE A 23 -4.39 4.63 -0.94
CA PHE A 23 -2.94 4.74 -0.98
C PHE A 23 -2.40 5.63 0.15
N VAL A 24 -2.98 6.81 0.36
CA VAL A 24 -2.56 7.73 1.44
C VAL A 24 -2.85 7.12 2.83
N ALA A 25 -4.02 6.49 3.01
CA ALA A 25 -4.37 5.80 4.25
C ALA A 25 -3.38 4.66 4.55
N PHE A 26 -3.00 3.88 3.54
CA PHE A 26 -2.02 2.82 3.70
C PHE A 26 -0.64 3.33 4.15
N LEU A 27 -0.10 4.36 3.48
CA LEU A 27 1.21 4.91 3.82
C LEU A 27 1.25 5.54 5.22
N THR A 28 0.15 6.15 5.64
CA THR A 28 0.02 6.80 6.95
C THR A 28 -0.17 5.79 8.07
N VAL A 29 -1.03 4.78 7.90
CA VAL A 29 -1.27 3.71 8.89
C VAL A 29 -0.01 2.88 9.14
N LEU A 30 0.75 2.57 8.08
CA LEU A 30 2.04 1.88 8.22
C LEU A 30 3.15 2.77 8.79
N GLY A 31 2.93 4.08 8.95
CA GLY A 31 3.93 4.98 9.52
C GLY A 31 5.16 5.17 8.62
N ILE A 32 5.02 5.04 7.30
CA ILE A 32 6.15 5.20 6.37
C ILE A 32 6.61 6.67 6.35
N ILE A 33 5.67 7.60 6.28
CA ILE A 33 5.95 9.05 6.28
C ILE A 33 6.69 9.47 7.56
N PRO A 34 6.20 9.19 8.79
CA PRO A 34 6.91 9.58 10.00
C PRO A 34 8.30 8.95 10.10
N ARG A 35 8.49 7.68 9.71
CA ARG A 35 9.82 7.05 9.72
C ARG A 35 10.81 7.68 8.75
N LEU A 36 10.37 8.04 7.54
CA LEU A 36 11.20 8.78 6.60
C LEU A 36 11.65 10.13 7.20
N THR A 37 10.72 10.87 7.80
CA THR A 37 11.05 12.17 8.41
C THR A 37 11.95 12.04 9.65
N GLN A 38 11.83 10.95 10.41
CA GLN A 38 12.70 10.66 11.55
C GLN A 38 14.11 10.26 11.11
N LEU A 39 14.25 9.36 10.12
CA LEU A 39 15.53 8.94 9.56
C LEU A 39 16.29 10.11 8.93
N SER A 40 15.58 10.99 8.22
CA SER A 40 16.16 12.21 7.64
C SER A 40 16.35 13.35 8.64
N LYS A 41 15.91 13.20 9.91
CA LYS A 41 15.91 14.25 10.94
C LYS A 41 15.20 15.55 10.51
N THR A 42 14.24 15.47 9.60
CA THR A 42 13.54 16.59 8.95
C THR A 42 12.05 16.60 9.30
N MET A 43 11.73 16.49 10.60
CA MET A 43 10.34 16.50 11.10
C MET A 43 9.54 17.75 10.71
N LYS A 44 10.21 18.88 10.43
CA LYS A 44 9.55 20.13 10.00
C LYS A 44 9.05 20.11 8.55
N MET A 45 9.49 19.16 7.71
CA MET A 45 9.21 19.13 6.27
C MET A 45 8.20 18.06 5.84
N ILE A 46 7.32 17.60 6.74
CA ILE A 46 6.30 16.55 6.45
C ILE A 46 5.52 16.84 5.16
N ARG A 47 5.06 18.10 4.98
CA ARG A 47 4.33 18.54 3.78
C ARG A 47 5.11 18.30 2.48
N SER A 48 6.42 18.48 2.49
CA SER A 48 7.26 18.26 1.30
C SER A 48 7.34 16.77 0.95
N TYR A 49 7.38 15.88 1.94
CA TYR A 49 7.34 14.43 1.71
C TYR A 49 5.97 13.98 1.18
N GLU A 50 4.88 14.50 1.74
CA GLU A 50 3.53 14.22 1.24
C GLU A 50 3.38 14.66 -0.22
N CYS A 51 3.80 15.88 -0.55
CA CYS A 51 3.79 16.37 -1.93
C CYS A 51 4.67 15.51 -2.85
N ALA A 52 5.86 15.09 -2.41
CA ALA A 52 6.74 14.23 -3.21
C ALA A 52 6.09 12.87 -3.51
N ILE A 53 5.43 12.27 -2.51
CA ILE A 53 4.69 11.01 -2.67
C ILE A 53 3.52 11.19 -3.65
N VAL A 54 2.75 12.27 -3.51
CA VAL A 54 1.61 12.56 -4.41
C VAL A 54 2.09 12.76 -5.84
N ILE A 55 3.15 13.55 -6.05
CA ILE A 55 3.74 13.76 -7.38
C ILE A 55 4.28 12.44 -7.96
N GLY A 56 4.92 11.61 -7.14
CA GLY A 56 5.39 10.29 -7.53
C GLY A 56 4.24 9.36 -7.94
N ALA A 57 3.15 9.32 -7.17
CA ALA A 57 1.98 8.50 -7.48
C ALA A 57 1.27 8.97 -8.76
N VAL A 58 1.09 10.28 -8.94
CA VAL A 58 0.47 10.85 -10.15
C VAL A 58 1.35 10.58 -11.37
N SER A 59 2.66 10.81 -11.28
CA SER A 59 3.58 10.55 -12.40
C SER A 59 3.69 9.07 -12.74
N GLY A 60 3.72 8.17 -11.74
CA GLY A 60 3.69 6.73 -11.94
C GLY A 60 2.38 6.24 -12.58
N ALA A 61 1.24 6.77 -12.15
CA ALA A 61 -0.06 6.46 -12.76
C ALA A 61 -0.10 6.89 -14.23
N LEU A 62 0.38 8.10 -14.54
CA LEU A 62 0.46 8.59 -15.92
C LEU A 62 1.41 7.76 -16.79
N ALA A 63 2.57 7.36 -16.25
CA ALA A 63 3.54 6.52 -16.95
C ALA A 63 2.96 5.13 -17.25
N THR A 64 2.20 4.56 -16.31
CA THR A 64 1.52 3.26 -16.47
C THR A 64 0.43 3.35 -17.54
N LEU A 65 -0.37 4.42 -17.55
CA LEU A 65 -1.43 4.60 -18.56
C LEU A 65 -0.89 4.76 -19.99
N ARG A 66 0.33 5.26 -20.14
CA ARG A 66 0.95 5.53 -21.44
C ARG A 66 1.86 4.40 -21.92
N ASP A 67 1.91 3.25 -21.22
CA ASP A 67 2.82 2.13 -21.47
C ASP A 67 4.24 2.61 -21.83
N THR A 68 4.71 3.64 -21.12
CA THR A 68 5.91 4.36 -21.53
C THR A 68 7.14 3.52 -21.19
N SER A 69 7.67 2.84 -22.20
CA SER A 69 8.95 2.15 -22.10
C SER A 69 10.09 3.15 -22.20
N PHE A 70 10.69 3.49 -21.07
CA PHE A 70 11.92 4.28 -21.07
C PHE A 70 13.12 3.37 -21.35
N SER A 71 13.82 3.62 -22.46
CA SER A 71 15.14 3.05 -22.73
C SER A 71 16.21 3.82 -21.94
N LEU A 72 16.20 3.66 -20.61
CA LEU A 72 17.20 4.26 -19.73
C LEU A 72 18.50 3.46 -19.75
N SER A 73 19.64 4.16 -19.67
CA SER A 73 20.94 3.51 -19.48
C SER A 73 20.96 2.74 -18.16
N PRO A 74 21.59 1.54 -18.10
CA PRO A 74 21.66 0.71 -16.89
C PRO A 74 22.18 1.45 -15.66
N VAL A 75 23.01 2.47 -15.85
CA VAL A 75 23.55 3.30 -14.76
C VAL A 75 22.45 4.05 -14.01
N PHE A 76 21.39 4.49 -14.68
CA PHE A 76 20.25 5.16 -14.04
C PHE A 76 19.34 4.20 -13.27
N LEU A 77 19.39 2.90 -13.57
CA LEU A 77 18.61 1.88 -12.85
C LEU A 77 19.17 1.60 -11.45
N ILE A 78 20.47 1.81 -11.23
CA ILE A 78 21.12 1.56 -9.94
C ILE A 78 20.50 2.39 -8.81
N PRO A 79 20.47 3.74 -8.86
CA PRO A 79 19.85 4.54 -7.80
C PRO A 79 18.34 4.30 -7.69
N LEU A 80 17.66 4.01 -8.80
CA LEU A 80 16.23 3.71 -8.79
C LEU A 80 15.93 2.39 -8.07
N GLY A 81 16.76 1.37 -8.29
CA GLY A 81 16.69 0.09 -7.60
C GLY A 81 17.00 0.21 -6.11
N LEU A 82 17.99 1.02 -5.73
CA LEU A 82 18.28 1.30 -4.33
C LEU A 82 17.12 2.03 -3.64
N ALA A 83 16.51 3.02 -4.29
CA ALA A 83 15.33 3.71 -3.77
C ALA A 83 14.15 2.73 -3.60
N GLY A 84 13.93 1.84 -4.56
CA GLY A 84 12.95 0.75 -4.45
C GLY A 84 13.25 -0.18 -3.27
N GLY A 85 14.51 -0.57 -3.09
CA GLY A 85 14.95 -1.38 -1.95
C GLY A 85 14.70 -0.71 -0.61
N ILE A 86 14.97 0.60 -0.49
CA ILE A 86 14.68 1.39 0.71
C ILE A 86 13.16 1.40 0.98
N PHE A 87 12.34 1.61 -0.04
CA PHE A 87 10.88 1.60 0.10
C PHE A 87 10.36 0.24 0.58
N VAL A 88 10.81 -0.85 -0.03
CA VAL A 88 10.43 -2.22 0.37
C VAL A 88 10.94 -2.54 1.79
N GLY A 89 12.15 -2.10 2.13
CA GLY A 89 12.69 -2.26 3.48
C GLY A 89 11.87 -1.53 4.55
N LEU A 90 11.44 -0.29 4.26
CA LEU A 90 10.57 0.48 5.14
C LEU A 90 9.19 -0.17 5.29
N LEU A 91 8.63 -0.70 4.19
CA LEU A 91 7.38 -1.46 4.23
C LEU A 91 7.51 -2.71 5.10
N ALA A 92 8.57 -3.49 4.94
CA ALA A 92 8.81 -4.68 5.74
C ALA A 92 8.94 -4.36 7.23
N ALA A 93 9.72 -3.33 7.57
CA ALA A 93 9.88 -2.86 8.94
C ALA A 93 8.56 -2.30 9.52
N ALA A 94 7.70 -1.70 8.69
CA ALA A 94 6.39 -1.18 9.12
C ALA A 94 5.43 -2.31 9.44
N LEU A 95 5.43 -3.32 8.58
CA LEU A 95 4.59 -4.48 8.77
C LEU A 95 4.96 -5.21 10.06
N THR A 96 6.26 -5.39 10.37
CA THR A 96 6.68 -6.03 11.63
C THR A 96 6.29 -5.22 12.86
N GLU A 97 6.37 -3.89 12.82
CA GLU A 97 5.90 -3.04 13.91
C GLU A 97 4.39 -3.18 14.13
N VAL A 98 3.58 -3.07 13.07
CA VAL A 98 2.12 -3.21 13.17
C VAL A 98 1.72 -4.62 13.63
N LEU A 99 2.40 -5.66 13.14
CA LEU A 99 2.18 -7.03 13.57
C LEU A 99 2.46 -7.21 15.06
N ASN A 100 3.48 -6.55 15.60
CA ASN A 100 3.80 -6.56 17.03
C ASN A 100 2.75 -5.83 17.88
N VAL A 101 1.91 -4.97 17.29
CA VAL A 101 0.79 -4.32 18.01
C VAL A 101 -0.45 -5.23 18.11
N PHE A 102 -0.63 -6.22 17.23
CA PHE A 102 -1.80 -7.12 17.31
C PHE A 102 -1.93 -7.87 18.64
N PRO A 103 -0.85 -8.45 19.22
CA PRO A 103 -0.91 -9.05 20.56
C PRO A 103 -1.27 -8.04 21.65
N ILE A 104 -0.79 -6.80 21.54
CA ILE A 104 -1.07 -5.72 22.49
C ILE A 104 -2.54 -5.32 22.44
N LEU A 105 -3.10 -5.20 21.22
CA LEU A 105 -4.52 -4.97 20.99
C LEU A 105 -5.36 -6.12 21.55
N ALA A 106 -5.03 -7.37 21.24
CA ALA A 106 -5.74 -8.54 21.77
C ALA A 106 -5.70 -8.58 23.31
N LYS A 107 -4.57 -8.17 23.92
CA LYS A 107 -4.42 -8.01 25.36
C LYS A 107 -5.32 -6.91 25.93
N ARG A 108 -5.43 -5.76 25.27
CA ARG A 108 -6.29 -4.64 25.68
C ARG A 108 -7.79 -4.89 25.51
N VAL A 109 -8.20 -5.66 24.51
CA VAL A 109 -9.60 -6.03 24.27
C VAL A 109 -10.05 -7.17 25.24
N GLY A 110 -9.15 -7.67 26.09
CA GLY A 110 -9.47 -8.74 27.05
C GLY A 110 -9.55 -10.13 26.41
N VAL A 111 -9.05 -10.30 25.19
CA VAL A 111 -9.10 -11.53 24.40
C VAL A 111 -7.80 -12.34 24.55
N GLN A 112 -7.12 -12.22 25.70
CA GLN A 112 -5.82 -12.86 25.94
C GLN A 112 -5.90 -14.39 25.84
N GLU A 113 -7.00 -14.98 26.32
CA GLU A 113 -7.21 -16.43 26.30
C GLU A 113 -7.66 -16.97 24.94
N LYS A 114 -8.12 -16.11 24.01
CA LYS A 114 -8.63 -16.53 22.69
C LYS A 114 -7.74 -16.06 21.52
N ILE A 115 -6.52 -15.61 21.78
CA ILE A 115 -5.55 -15.27 20.72
C ILE A 115 -5.38 -16.44 19.74
N ILE A 116 -5.33 -17.67 20.24
CA ILE A 116 -5.25 -18.89 19.43
C ILE A 116 -6.49 -19.03 18.53
N SER A 117 -7.69 -18.78 19.05
CA SER A 117 -8.93 -18.84 18.26
C SER A 117 -8.96 -17.77 17.17
N LEU A 118 -8.47 -16.56 17.45
CA LEU A 118 -8.42 -15.47 16.48
C LEU A 118 -7.37 -15.74 15.39
N LEU A 119 -6.21 -16.28 15.77
CA LEU A 119 -5.19 -16.72 14.82
C LEU A 119 -5.71 -17.86 13.94
N MET A 120 -6.42 -18.84 14.52
CA MET A 120 -7.02 -19.95 13.78
C MET A 120 -8.11 -19.48 12.83
N ALA A 121 -8.90 -18.46 13.18
CA ALA A 121 -9.86 -17.86 12.26
C ALA A 121 -9.17 -17.22 11.04
N ILE A 122 -8.05 -16.52 11.24
CA ILE A 122 -7.25 -15.93 10.15
C ILE A 122 -6.65 -17.03 9.26
N VAL A 123 -6.08 -18.08 9.87
CA VAL A 123 -5.47 -19.20 9.14
C VAL A 123 -6.53 -19.95 8.33
N LEU A 124 -7.66 -20.31 8.94
CA LEU A 124 -8.76 -20.97 8.24
C LEU A 124 -9.30 -20.09 7.11
N GLY A 125 -9.49 -18.79 7.34
CA GLY A 125 -9.88 -17.85 6.28
C GLY A 125 -8.92 -17.86 5.10
N LYS A 126 -7.60 -17.88 5.36
CA LYS A 126 -6.58 -18.02 4.31
C LYS A 126 -6.66 -19.36 3.58
N VAL A 127 -6.84 -20.47 4.29
CA VAL A 127 -6.94 -21.82 3.71
C VAL A 127 -8.19 -21.93 2.83
N PHE A 128 -9.35 -21.50 3.32
CA PHE A 128 -10.58 -21.50 2.53
C PHE A 128 -10.49 -20.55 1.34
N GLY A 129 -9.90 -19.36 1.52
CA GLY A 129 -9.65 -18.43 0.42
C GLY A 129 -8.73 -18.99 -0.65
N SER A 130 -7.63 -19.66 -0.26
CA SER A 130 -6.74 -20.31 -1.23
C SER A 130 -7.40 -21.50 -1.91
N LEU A 131 -8.17 -22.30 -1.18
CA LEU A 131 -8.93 -23.42 -1.77
C LEU A 131 -9.96 -22.91 -2.78
N PHE A 132 -10.68 -21.83 -2.45
CA PHE A 132 -11.62 -21.21 -3.38
C PHE A 132 -10.93 -20.69 -4.64
N GLN A 133 -9.79 -20.01 -4.50
CA GLN A 133 -8.99 -19.57 -5.64
C GLN A 133 -8.55 -20.74 -6.53
N TRP A 134 -8.14 -21.86 -5.92
CA TRP A 134 -7.67 -23.02 -6.66
C TRP A 134 -8.81 -23.78 -7.36
N LEU A 135 -9.90 -24.03 -6.66
CA LEU A 135 -11.04 -24.81 -7.15
C LEU A 135 -11.91 -24.07 -8.16
N TYR A 136 -12.02 -22.74 -8.07
CA TYR A 136 -12.99 -21.97 -8.87
C TYR A 136 -12.34 -21.05 -9.91
N PHE A 137 -11.13 -20.57 -9.67
CA PHE A 137 -10.49 -19.56 -10.51
C PHE A 137 -9.38 -20.11 -11.42
N ILE A 138 -8.82 -21.28 -11.12
CA ILE A 138 -7.68 -21.83 -11.86
C ILE A 138 -8.09 -22.78 -13.00
N ASP A 139 -9.29 -23.36 -12.96
CA ASP A 139 -9.85 -24.21 -14.02
C ASP A 139 -10.63 -23.42 -15.10
N ARG A 140 -10.41 -22.10 -15.23
CA ARG A 140 -11.05 -21.24 -16.25
C ARG A 140 -10.06 -20.40 -17.04
#